data_AF-A0A7S1U4A9-F1
#
_entry.id   AF-A0A7S1U4A9-F1
#
_cell.length_a   1.000
_cell.length_b   1.000
_cell.length_c   1.000
_cell.angle_alpha   90.00
_cell.angle_beta   90.00
_cell.angle_gamma   90.00
#
_symmetry.space_group_name_H-M   'P 1'
#
loop_
_entity.id
_entity.type
_entity.pdbx_description
1 polymer ?
#
loop_
_entity_poly.entity_id
_entity_poly.type
_entity_poly.pdbx_seq_one_letter_code
_entity_poly.pdbx_strand_id
1 'polypeptide(L)'
;QGHLVLDDDAFWTTSENYGNAYASWFFQFAFAGATATIVSGSVAERISFNAYVIYSILLTSLVYPVIVSIGWGAGEFTAWREDDLFLDCGLTDFAGSGVVHMTGGVA
;
A
#
# COMPACT_ATOMS: atom_id res chain seq x y z
N GLN A 1 -23.22 32.32 33.56
CA GLN A 1 -22.34 33.05 32.63
C GLN A 1 -21.52 31.97 31.94
N GLY A 2 -21.85 31.69 30.68
CA GLY A 2 -21.40 30.51 29.96
C GLY A 2 -19.91 30.55 29.66
N HIS A 3 -19.27 29.40 29.80
CA HIS A 3 -17.98 29.11 29.22
C HIS A 3 -18.12 27.75 28.53
N LEU A 4 -18.62 27.80 27.29
CA LEU A 4 -18.49 26.69 26.36
C LEU A 4 -17.00 26.63 26.01
N VAL A 5 -16.27 25.74 26.67
CA VAL A 5 -15.01 25.22 26.14
C VAL A 5 -15.42 24.41 24.94
N LEU A 6 -15.27 24.97 23.74
CA LEU A 6 -15.29 24.15 22.55
C LEU A 6 -13.93 23.43 22.55
N ASP A 7 -13.96 22.11 22.45
CA ASP A 7 -12.78 21.28 22.32
C ASP A 7 -12.06 21.64 21.01
N ASP A 8 -11.20 22.66 21.06
CA ASP A 8 -10.40 23.14 19.92
C ASP A 8 -9.54 22.00 19.34
N ASP A 9 -9.18 21.02 20.18
CA ASP A 9 -8.45 19.81 19.84
C ASP A 9 -9.25 18.82 18.99
N ALA A 10 -10.59 18.85 18.97
CA ALA A 10 -11.41 18.00 18.10
C ALA A 10 -11.36 18.44 16.61
N PHE A 11 -11.12 19.73 16.35
CA PHE A 11 -10.96 20.26 14.99
C PHE A 11 -9.55 19.97 14.43
N TRP A 12 -8.52 20.02 15.28
CA TRP A 12 -7.14 19.73 14.88
C TRP A 12 -6.84 18.22 14.81
N THR A 13 -7.34 17.41 15.75
CA THR A 13 -7.18 15.95 15.69
C THR A 13 -7.85 15.35 14.45
N THR A 14 -8.90 15.95 13.90
CA THR A 14 -9.50 15.43 12.66
C THR A 14 -8.70 15.82 11.41
N SER A 15 -8.29 17.10 11.27
CA SER A 15 -7.56 17.58 10.10
C SER A 15 -6.15 16.98 9.92
N GLU A 16 -5.38 16.82 11.00
CA GLU A 16 -4.06 16.17 10.96
C GLU A 16 -4.18 14.68 10.61
N ASN A 17 -5.18 13.99 11.16
CA ASN A 17 -5.46 12.60 10.84
C ASN A 17 -5.88 12.42 9.38
N TYR A 18 -6.71 13.32 8.83
CA TYR A 18 -7.04 13.29 7.41
C TYR A 18 -5.83 13.56 6.52
N GLY A 19 -4.99 14.55 6.88
CA GLY A 19 -3.77 14.86 6.13
C GLY A 19 -2.81 13.67 6.07
N ASN A 20 -2.58 13.00 7.19
CA ASN A 20 -1.75 11.80 7.26
C ASN A 20 -2.37 10.63 6.46
N ALA A 21 -3.69 10.43 6.57
CA ALA A 21 -4.40 9.39 5.82
C ALA A 21 -4.29 9.59 4.31
N TYR A 22 -4.49 10.81 3.80
CA TYR A 22 -4.34 11.11 2.37
C TYR A 22 -2.89 10.98 1.89
N ALA A 23 -1.92 11.41 2.70
CA ALA A 23 -0.50 11.26 2.39
C ALA A 23 -0.10 9.79 2.30
N SER A 24 -0.51 8.97 3.27
CA SER A 24 -0.27 7.53 3.29
C SER A 24 -0.97 6.82 2.14
N TRP A 25 -2.20 7.20 1.82
CA TRP A 25 -2.92 6.67 0.66
C TRP A 25 -2.19 6.99 -0.65
N PHE A 26 -1.76 8.24 -0.85
CA PHE A 26 -1.08 8.66 -2.07
C PHE A 26 0.28 7.98 -2.23
N PHE A 27 1.01 7.81 -1.13
CA PHE A 27 2.26 7.04 -1.10
C PHE A 27 2.04 5.60 -1.59
N GLN A 28 1.01 4.92 -1.07
CA GLN A 28 0.69 3.55 -1.51
C GLN A 28 0.16 3.50 -2.94
N PHE A 29 -0.60 4.51 -3.37
CA PHE A 29 -1.07 4.64 -4.75
C PHE A 29 0.10 4.75 -5.74
N ALA A 30 1.13 5.56 -5.41
CA ALA A 30 2.31 5.70 -6.24
C ALA A 30 3.06 4.35 -6.41
N PHE A 31 3.21 3.57 -5.34
CA PHE A 31 3.83 2.25 -5.39
C PHE A 31 3.00 1.19 -6.12
N ALA A 32 1.66 1.25 -6.00
CA ALA A 32 0.77 0.42 -6.82
C ALA A 32 0.98 0.72 -8.32
N GLY A 33 1.08 2.01 -8.68
CA GLY A 33 1.39 2.44 -10.05
C GLY A 33 2.76 2.00 -10.53
N ALA A 34 3.79 2.06 -9.67
CA ALA A 34 5.12 1.55 -9.98
C ALA A 34 5.09 0.04 -10.28
N THR A 35 4.38 -0.75 -9.46
CA THR A 35 4.19 -2.19 -9.66
C THR A 35 3.55 -2.49 -11.03
N ALA A 36 2.49 -1.78 -11.39
CA ALA A 36 1.84 -1.92 -12.70
C ALA A 36 2.76 -1.56 -13.88
N THR A 37 3.60 -0.53 -13.70
CA THR A 37 4.55 -0.09 -14.73
C THR A 37 5.64 -1.13 -14.99
N ILE A 38 6.12 -1.82 -13.95
CA ILE A 38 7.06 -2.95 -14.09
C ILE A 38 6.46 -4.03 -14.99
N VAL A 39 5.23 -4.46 -14.71
CA VAL A 39 4.55 -5.46 -15.55
C VAL A 39 4.36 -4.94 -16.97
N SER A 40 4.01 -3.66 -17.14
CA SER A 40 3.89 -3.06 -18.49
C SER A 40 5.15 -3.25 -19.33
N GLY A 41 6.32 -3.13 -18.69
CA GLY A 41 7.62 -3.30 -19.34
C GLY A 41 7.90 -4.74 -19.72
N SER A 42 7.43 -5.71 -18.93
CA SER A 42 7.62 -7.13 -19.21
C SER A 42 6.72 -7.64 -20.35
N VAL A 43 5.51 -7.07 -20.51
CA VAL A 43 4.53 -7.51 -21.53
C VAL A 43 4.46 -6.63 -22.79
N ALA A 44 5.32 -5.61 -22.90
CA ALA A 44 5.21 -4.51 -23.87
C ALA A 44 5.09 -4.93 -25.36
N GLU A 45 5.56 -6.14 -25.75
CA GLU A 45 5.63 -6.54 -27.16
C GLU A 45 4.31 -7.13 -27.72
N ARG A 46 3.51 -7.86 -26.93
CA ARG A 46 2.42 -8.72 -27.46
C ARG A 46 1.07 -8.61 -26.76
N ILE A 47 0.90 -7.64 -25.87
CA ILE A 47 -0.37 -7.42 -25.17
C ILE A 47 -1.27 -6.42 -25.90
N SER A 48 -2.57 -6.71 -25.95
CA SER A 48 -3.58 -5.74 -26.37
C SER A 48 -3.76 -4.66 -25.29
N PHE A 49 -3.83 -3.40 -25.68
CA PHE A 49 -3.99 -2.27 -24.75
C PHE A 49 -5.21 -2.45 -23.81
N ASN A 50 -6.33 -2.94 -24.33
CA ASN A 50 -7.53 -3.17 -23.53
C ASN A 50 -7.32 -4.27 -22.47
N ALA A 51 -6.58 -5.33 -22.81
CA ALA A 51 -6.22 -6.37 -21.86
C ALA A 51 -5.28 -5.83 -20.77
N TYR A 52 -4.34 -4.96 -21.15
CA TYR A 52 -3.42 -4.31 -20.21
C TYR A 52 -4.14 -3.40 -19.20
N VAL A 53 -5.15 -2.63 -19.64
CA VAL A 53 -5.95 -1.77 -18.74
C VAL A 53 -6.69 -2.60 -17.70
N ILE A 54 -7.37 -3.67 -18.12
CA ILE A 54 -8.10 -4.56 -17.20
C ILE A 54 -7.12 -5.22 -16.23
N TYR A 55 -5.99 -5.72 -16.74
CA TYR A 55 -4.94 -6.32 -15.93
C TYR A 55 -4.40 -5.34 -14.88
N SER A 56 -4.11 -4.10 -15.27
CA SER A 56 -3.59 -3.06 -14.37
C SER A 56 -4.58 -2.75 -13.24
N ILE A 57 -5.88 -2.72 -13.53
CA ILE A 57 -6.92 -2.53 -12.52
C ILE A 57 -6.93 -3.72 -11.54
N LEU A 58 -6.88 -4.96 -12.03
CA LEU A 58 -6.87 -6.15 -11.17
C LEU A 58 -5.61 -6.21 -10.30
N LEU A 59 -4.45 -5.91 -10.88
CA LEU A 59 -3.17 -5.88 -10.17
C LEU A 59 -3.18 -4.83 -9.05
N THR A 60 -3.63 -3.61 -9.34
CA THR A 60 -3.61 -2.50 -8.37
C THR A 60 -4.73 -2.55 -7.34
N SER A 61 -5.88 -3.17 -7.65
CA SER A 61 -7.03 -3.26 -6.72
C SER A 61 -7.11 -4.55 -5.92
N LEU A 62 -6.49 -5.64 -6.38
CA LEU A 62 -6.55 -6.94 -5.69
C LEU A 62 -5.17 -7.42 -5.26
N VAL A 63 -4.23 -7.57 -6.19
CA VAL A 63 -2.93 -8.18 -5.90
C VAL A 63 -2.10 -7.28 -4.99
N TYR A 64 -1.88 -6.04 -5.38
CA TYR A 64 -1.05 -5.10 -4.63
C TYR A 64 -1.59 -4.83 -3.20
N PRO A 65 -2.90 -4.59 -2.97
CA PRO A 65 -3.43 -4.38 -1.61
C PRO A 65 -3.27 -5.60 -0.70
N VAL A 66 -3.40 -6.82 -1.25
CA VAL A 66 -3.18 -8.04 -0.47
C VAL A 66 -1.70 -8.14 -0.06
N ILE A 67 -0.77 -7.99 -1.00
CA ILE A 67 0.67 -8.09 -0.71
C ILE A 67 1.11 -7.00 0.28
N VAL A 68 0.66 -5.76 0.10
CA VAL A 68 1.04 -4.65 0.99
C VAL A 68 0.45 -4.84 2.39
N SER A 69 -0.77 -5.37 2.53
CA SER A 69 -1.36 -5.66 3.85
C SER A 69 -0.60 -6.73 4.62
N ILE A 70 -0.05 -7.72 3.91
CA ILE A 70 0.70 -8.84 4.50
C ILE A 70 2.13 -8.44 4.85
N GLY A 71 2.79 -7.62 4.02
CA GLY A 71 4.19 -7.26 4.21
C GLY A 71 4.44 -5.95 4.98
N TRP A 72 3.63 -4.93 4.75
CA TRP A 72 3.75 -3.60 5.38
C TRP A 72 2.58 -3.21 6.28
N GLY A 73 1.47 -3.92 6.19
CA GLY A 73 0.31 -3.75 7.06
C GLY A 73 0.39 -4.62 8.31
N ALA A 74 -0.79 -4.95 8.85
CA ALA A 74 -0.96 -5.75 10.06
C ALA A 74 -0.97 -7.28 9.79
N GLY A 75 -0.67 -7.73 8.58
CA GLY A 75 -0.71 -9.15 8.24
C GLY A 75 0.42 -9.99 8.84
N GLU A 76 0.33 -11.31 8.64
CA GLU A 76 1.13 -12.30 9.38
C GLU A 76 2.64 -12.27 9.10
N PHE A 77 3.07 -11.74 7.95
CA PHE A 77 4.48 -11.74 7.57
C PHE A 77 5.21 -10.44 7.93
N THR A 78 4.53 -9.43 8.46
CA THR A 78 5.15 -8.14 8.78
C THR A 78 6.15 -8.28 9.93
N ALA A 79 7.36 -7.71 9.78
CA ALA A 79 8.35 -7.67 10.86
C ALA A 79 7.98 -6.70 12.00
N TRP A 80 6.90 -5.95 11.84
CA TRP A 80 6.46 -4.92 12.80
C TRP A 80 5.44 -5.45 13.83
N ARG A 81 5.17 -6.77 13.84
CA ARG A 81 4.34 -7.42 14.86
C ARG A 81 5.17 -7.82 16.08
N GLU A 82 4.61 -7.64 17.27
CA GLU A 82 5.27 -7.92 18.54
C GLU A 82 5.20 -9.42 18.92
N ASP A 83 4.13 -10.12 18.50
CA ASP A 83 3.86 -11.52 18.86
C ASP A 83 3.56 -12.38 17.61
N ASP A 84 3.96 -13.66 17.68
CA ASP A 84 3.62 -14.76 16.75
C ASP A 84 4.12 -14.54 15.30
N LEU A 85 5.41 -14.19 15.16
CA LEU A 85 6.07 -14.11 13.86
C LEU A 85 6.16 -15.50 13.21
N PHE A 86 5.90 -15.56 11.92
CA PHE A 86 6.03 -16.80 11.15
C PHE A 86 7.47 -17.34 11.24
N LEU A 87 7.67 -18.52 11.82
CA LEU A 87 9.00 -19.13 12.04
C LEU A 87 9.97 -18.24 12.84
N ASP A 88 9.47 -17.42 13.78
CA ASP A 88 10.25 -16.42 14.52
C ASP A 88 10.94 -15.39 13.61
N CYS A 89 10.45 -15.21 12.37
CA CYS A 89 11.01 -14.27 11.40
C CYS A 89 9.93 -13.39 10.77
N GLY A 90 10.27 -12.13 10.51
CA GLY A 90 9.41 -11.16 9.86
C GLY A 90 10.02 -10.65 8.56
N LEU A 91 9.15 -10.33 7.59
CA LEU A 91 9.53 -9.65 6.36
C LEU A 91 9.89 -8.20 6.67
N THR A 92 11.15 -7.85 6.44
CA THR A 92 11.63 -6.46 6.47
C THR A 92 11.83 -5.98 5.04
N ASP A 93 10.95 -5.10 4.58
CA ASP A 93 11.08 -4.39 3.31
C ASP A 93 10.92 -2.89 3.57
N PHE A 94 11.94 -2.07 3.33
CA PHE A 94 11.88 -0.65 3.67
C PHE A 94 11.23 0.20 2.57
N ALA A 95 11.52 -0.11 1.30
CA ALA A 95 11.18 0.73 0.15
C ALA A 95 10.52 -0.01 -1.02
N GLY A 96 10.21 -1.29 -0.86
CA GLY A 96 9.38 -2.05 -1.80
C GLY A 96 10.18 -3.01 -2.67
N SER A 97 11.32 -3.51 -2.19
CA SER A 97 12.11 -4.53 -2.90
C SER A 97 11.32 -5.82 -3.11
N GLY A 98 10.52 -6.22 -2.11
CA GLY A 98 9.60 -7.35 -2.19
C GLY A 98 8.22 -6.89 -2.65
N VAL A 99 7.57 -6.03 -1.87
CA VAL A 99 6.13 -5.74 -2.07
C VAL A 99 5.82 -5.05 -3.41
N VAL A 100 6.77 -4.34 -4.01
CA VAL A 100 6.61 -3.64 -5.30
C VAL A 100 7.40 -4.35 -6.40
N HIS A 101 8.72 -4.47 -6.26
CA HIS A 101 9.58 -4.92 -7.35
C HIS A 101 9.48 -6.43 -7.61
N MET A 102 9.49 -7.24 -6.56
CA MET A 102 9.29 -8.69 -6.72
C MET A 102 7.86 -8.99 -7.18
N THR A 103 6.84 -8.36 -6.58
CA THR A 103 5.44 -8.51 -7.00
C THR A 103 5.26 -8.19 -8.48
N GLY A 104 5.74 -7.03 -8.94
CA GLY A 104 5.64 -6.64 -10.35
C GLY A 104 6.54 -7.45 -11.28
N GLY A 105 7.64 -8.02 -10.78
CA GLY A 105 8.54 -8.85 -11.57
C GLY A 105 8.03 -10.28 -11.79
N VAL A 106 7.22 -10.81 -10.87
CA VAL A 106 6.66 -12.17 -10.92
C VAL A 106 5.25 -12.22 -11.54
N ALA A 107 4.51 -11.11 -11.46
CA ALA A 107 3.15 -10.99 -12.00
C ALA A 107 3.14 -10.89 -13.53
#